data_AF-A0A0A8K8F6-F1
#
_entry.id   AF-A0A0A8K8F6-F1
#
_cell.length_a   1.000
_cell.length_b   1.000
_cell.length_c   1.000
_cell.angle_alpha   90.00
_cell.angle_beta   90.00
_cell.angle_gamma   90.00
#
_symmetry.space_group_name_H-M   'P 1'
#
loop_
_entity.id
_entity.type
_entity.pdbx_description
1 polymer ?
#
loop_
_entity_poly.entity_id
_entity_poly.type
_entity_poly.pdbx_seq_one_letter_code
_entity_poly.pdbx_strand_id
1 'polypeptide(L)'
;MHGPSPARLAACERAGTSYRDRAIANAAARYDRRRHLPKILGTAPQDLVDFSVKGTRALIAGLTRLARNSARAGSAGHWSYDPNNHIEILGALRAERARLATQMQSASDPSIGAAGGKSGIST
;
A
#
# COMPACT_ATOMS: atom_id res chain seq x y z
N MET A 1 -30.81 -29.74 -17.29
CA MET A 1 -29.70 -28.77 -17.19
C MET A 1 -28.89 -29.10 -15.95
N HIS A 2 -27.65 -29.59 -16.09
CA HIS A 2 -26.74 -29.72 -14.94
C HIS A 2 -26.03 -28.38 -14.73
N GLY A 3 -26.16 -27.79 -13.54
CA GLY A 3 -25.44 -26.57 -13.16
C GLY A 3 -23.91 -26.80 -13.09
N PRO A 4 -23.12 -25.73 -12.95
CA PRO A 4 -21.67 -25.85 -12.82
C PRO A 4 -21.29 -26.67 -11.57
N SER A 5 -20.32 -27.58 -11.73
CA SER A 5 -19.82 -28.41 -10.63
C SER A 5 -19.26 -27.53 -9.48
N PRO A 6 -19.51 -27.88 -8.21
CA PRO A 6 -18.99 -27.13 -7.06
C PRO A 6 -17.45 -27.04 -7.07
N ALA A 7 -16.76 -28.08 -7.56
CA ALA A 7 -15.32 -28.06 -7.72
C ALA A 7 -14.85 -26.97 -8.71
N ARG A 8 -15.63 -26.72 -9.77
CA ARG A 8 -15.36 -25.68 -10.76
C ARG A 8 -15.55 -24.29 -10.17
N LEU A 9 -16.63 -24.06 -9.40
CA LEU A 9 -16.88 -22.77 -8.74
C LEU A 9 -15.75 -22.42 -7.76
N ALA A 10 -15.34 -23.37 -6.92
CA ALA A 10 -14.24 -23.18 -5.98
C ALA A 10 -12.90 -22.93 -6.70
N ALA A 11 -12.66 -23.59 -7.84
CA ALA A 11 -11.46 -23.34 -8.64
C ALA A 11 -11.46 -21.91 -9.25
N CYS A 12 -12.60 -21.44 -9.77
CA CYS A 12 -12.75 -20.07 -10.27
C CYS A 12 -12.53 -19.04 -9.17
N GLU A 13 -13.04 -19.27 -7.95
CA GLU A 13 -12.83 -18.38 -6.81
C GLU A 13 -11.35 -18.31 -6.39
N ARG A 14 -10.66 -19.45 -6.31
CA ARG A 14 -9.21 -19.49 -6.04
C ARG A 14 -8.41 -18.76 -7.12
N ALA A 15 -8.74 -18.98 -8.39
CA ALA A 15 -8.10 -18.30 -9.51
C ALA A 15 -8.32 -16.77 -9.44
N GLY A 16 -9.55 -16.34 -9.14
CA GLY A 16 -9.89 -14.92 -8.95
C GLY A 16 -9.13 -14.27 -7.78
N THR A 17 -9.06 -14.97 -6.65
CA THR A 17 -8.27 -14.52 -5.49
C THR A 17 -6.79 -14.39 -5.82
N SER A 18 -6.22 -15.39 -6.51
CA SER A 18 -4.81 -15.39 -6.92
C SER A 18 -4.49 -14.27 -7.92
N TYR A 19 -5.38 -14.05 -8.89
CA TYR A 19 -5.27 -12.94 -9.82
C TYR A 19 -5.25 -11.60 -9.10
N ARG A 20 -6.18 -11.40 -8.16
CA ARG A 20 -6.28 -10.16 -7.39
C ARG A 20 -5.03 -9.91 -6.54
N ASP A 21 -4.51 -10.91 -5.85
CA ASP A 21 -3.28 -10.74 -5.06
C ASP A 21 -2.09 -10.39 -5.95
N ARG A 22 -1.94 -11.06 -7.11
CA ARG A 22 -0.89 -10.74 -8.09
C ARG A 22 -1.03 -9.31 -8.63
N ALA A 23 -2.25 -8.86 -8.93
CA ALA A 23 -2.51 -7.50 -9.39
C ALA A 23 -2.14 -6.46 -8.32
N ILE A 24 -2.51 -6.70 -7.05
CA ILE A 24 -2.13 -5.85 -5.92
C ILE A 24 -0.61 -5.82 -5.72
N ALA A 25 0.06 -6.98 -5.83
CA ALA A 25 1.52 -7.06 -5.73
C ALA A 25 2.21 -6.27 -6.84
N ASN A 26 1.74 -6.38 -8.08
CA ASN A 26 2.25 -5.61 -9.22
C ASN A 26 2.03 -4.11 -9.04
N ALA A 27 0.84 -3.70 -8.60
CA ALA A 27 0.53 -2.29 -8.31
C ALA A 27 1.43 -1.75 -7.21
N ALA A 28 1.65 -2.51 -6.14
CA ALA A 28 2.59 -2.17 -5.06
C ALA A 28 4.03 -2.04 -5.56
N ALA A 29 4.48 -2.93 -6.45
CA ALA A 29 5.83 -2.89 -7.01
C ALA A 29 6.07 -1.67 -7.91
N ARG A 30 5.03 -1.19 -8.60
CA ARG A 30 5.07 -0.01 -9.48
C ARG A 30 4.76 1.30 -8.76
N TYR A 31 4.41 1.23 -7.47
CA TYR A 31 3.89 2.37 -6.74
C TYR A 31 4.98 3.44 -6.53
N ASP A 32 4.71 4.64 -7.06
CA ASP A 32 5.48 5.85 -6.78
C ASP A 32 4.60 6.84 -5.99
N ARG A 33 5.05 7.21 -4.78
CA ARG A 33 4.28 8.08 -3.87
C ARG A 33 3.96 9.43 -4.51
N ARG A 34 4.91 10.06 -5.21
CA ARG A 34 4.74 11.41 -5.76
C ARG A 34 3.79 11.42 -6.96
N ARG A 35 3.79 10.36 -7.76
CA ARG A 35 2.97 10.23 -8.97
C ARG A 35 1.56 9.73 -8.71
N HIS A 36 1.41 8.78 -7.79
CA HIS A 36 0.15 8.05 -7.61
C HIS A 36 -0.71 8.62 -6.48
N LEU A 37 -0.10 9.01 -5.36
CA LEU A 37 -0.84 9.41 -4.17
C LEU A 37 -1.75 10.64 -4.37
N PRO A 38 -1.37 11.67 -5.16
CA PRO A 38 -2.27 12.78 -5.47
C PRO A 38 -3.56 12.34 -6.16
N LYS A 39 -3.47 11.37 -7.06
CA LYS A 39 -4.63 10.83 -7.80
C LYS A 39 -5.53 9.96 -6.92
N ILE A 40 -4.94 9.26 -5.94
CA ILE A 40 -5.66 8.32 -5.07
C ILE A 40 -6.34 9.05 -3.91
N LEU A 41 -5.62 9.92 -3.19
CA LEU A 41 -6.09 10.56 -1.96
C LEU A 41 -6.41 12.05 -2.08
N GLY A 42 -6.05 12.71 -3.19
CA GLY A 42 -6.07 14.18 -3.24
C GLY A 42 -5.10 14.80 -2.23
N THR A 43 -3.92 14.20 -2.07
CA THR A 43 -2.92 14.60 -1.07
C THR A 43 -2.24 15.91 -1.42
N ALA A 44 -1.94 16.71 -0.39
CA ALA A 44 -1.24 17.97 -0.56
C ALA A 44 0.29 17.74 -0.71
N PRO A 45 1.04 18.65 -1.37
CA PRO A 45 2.45 18.44 -1.65
C PRO A 45 3.33 18.14 -0.43
N GLN A 46 3.02 18.76 0.72
CA GLN A 46 3.74 18.53 1.98
C GLN A 46 3.64 17.08 2.48
N ASP A 47 2.50 16.42 2.25
CA ASP A 47 2.29 15.04 2.70
C ASP A 47 3.07 14.05 1.82
N LEU A 48 3.39 14.43 0.58
CA LEU A 48 4.14 13.60 -0.37
C LEU A 48 5.62 13.50 -0.01
N VAL A 49 6.15 14.52 0.66
CA VAL A 49 7.57 14.64 1.03
C VAL A 49 7.83 14.27 2.49
N ASP A 50 6.78 14.07 3.31
CA ASP A 50 6.93 13.57 4.68
C ASP A 50 7.20 12.06 4.68
N PHE A 51 8.48 11.70 4.68
CA PHE A 51 8.95 10.32 4.82
C PHE A 51 9.14 9.90 6.28
N SER A 52 8.68 10.68 7.26
CA SER A 52 8.72 10.24 8.66
C SER A 52 7.78 9.05 8.89
N VAL A 53 8.00 8.35 10.01
CA VAL A 53 7.11 7.30 10.49
C VAL A 53 5.68 7.84 10.70
N LYS A 54 5.56 9.08 11.20
CA LYS A 54 4.28 9.75 11.43
C LYS A 54 3.54 10.01 10.12
N GLY A 55 4.22 10.60 9.13
CA GLY A 55 3.66 10.86 7.80
C GLY A 55 3.19 9.59 7.11
N THR A 56 4.03 8.54 7.13
CA THR A 56 3.70 7.24 6.54
C THR A 56 2.48 6.59 7.20
N ARG A 57 2.34 6.68 8.53
CA ARG A 57 1.14 6.20 9.25
C ARG A 57 -0.12 6.96 8.86
N ALA A 58 -0.04 8.28 8.71
CA ALA A 58 -1.18 9.10 8.29
C ALA A 58 -1.69 8.69 6.89
N LEU A 59 -0.77 8.46 5.96
CA LEU A 59 -1.11 7.99 4.61
C LEU A 59 -1.73 6.59 4.63
N ILE A 60 -1.18 5.65 5.42
CA ILE A 60 -1.76 4.32 5.61
C ILE A 60 -3.19 4.40 6.13
N ALA A 61 -3.47 5.30 7.08
CA ALA A 61 -4.81 5.49 7.62
C ALA A 61 -5.78 6.00 6.54
N GLY A 62 -5.36 6.99 5.75
CA GLY A 62 -6.13 7.51 4.61
C GLY A 62 -6.44 6.43 3.57
N LEU A 63 -5.41 5.70 3.11
CA LEU A 63 -5.54 4.60 2.16
C LEU A 63 -6.44 3.49 2.68
N THR A 64 -6.34 3.14 3.96
CA THR A 64 -7.20 2.11 4.58
C THR A 64 -8.67 2.55 4.59
N ARG A 65 -8.95 3.82 4.90
CA ARG A 65 -10.31 4.36 4.85
C ARG A 65 -10.87 4.33 3.43
N LEU A 66 -10.07 4.76 2.45
CA LEU A 66 -10.47 4.77 1.05
C LEU A 66 -10.72 3.34 0.53
N ALA A 67 -9.87 2.37 0.87
CA ALA A 67 -10.04 0.96 0.49
C ALA A 67 -11.35 0.37 1.03
N ARG A 68 -11.72 0.71 2.28
CA ARG A 68 -12.99 0.27 2.86
C ARG A 68 -14.19 0.88 2.14
N ASN A 69 -14.11 2.16 1.80
CA ASN A 69 -15.17 2.84 1.05
C ASN A 69 -15.34 2.23 -0.35
N SER A 70 -14.22 1.97 -1.05
CA SER A 70 -14.23 1.31 -2.36
C SER A 70 -14.82 -0.10 -2.29
N ALA A 71 -14.43 -0.90 -1.28
CA ALA A 71 -15.00 -2.24 -1.07
C ALA A 71 -16.52 -2.19 -0.82
N ARG A 72 -17.00 -1.23 -0.02
CA ARG A 72 -18.43 -1.03 0.24
C ARG A 72 -19.18 -0.63 -1.03
N ALA A 73 -18.63 0.30 -1.82
CA ALA A 73 -19.21 0.70 -3.10
C ALA A 73 -19.33 -0.50 -4.06
N GLY A 74 -18.30 -1.34 -4.15
CA GLY A 74 -18.32 -2.55 -4.96
C GLY A 74 -19.37 -3.56 -4.50
N SER A 75 -19.49 -3.82 -3.19
CA SER A 75 -20.53 -4.71 -2.67
C SER A 75 -21.96 -4.20 -2.88
N ALA A 76 -22.13 -2.88 -2.95
CA ALA A 76 -23.42 -2.24 -3.16
C ALA A 76 -23.79 -2.07 -4.65
N GLY A 77 -22.91 -2.47 -5.58
CA GLY A 77 -23.09 -2.24 -7.02
C GLY A 77 -23.10 -0.75 -7.39
N HIS A 78 -22.44 0.10 -6.60
CA HIS A 78 -22.46 1.54 -6.80
C HIS A 78 -21.72 1.92 -8.09
N TRP A 79 -22.29 2.83 -8.88
CA TRP A 79 -21.78 3.22 -10.20
C TRP A 79 -20.36 3.80 -10.19
N SER A 80 -19.92 4.35 -9.04
CA SER A 80 -18.57 4.90 -8.86
C SER A 80 -17.50 3.86 -8.53
N TYR A 81 -17.88 2.58 -8.40
CA TYR A 81 -16.93 1.51 -8.15
C TYR A 81 -16.13 1.16 -9.41
N ASP A 82 -14.82 1.29 -9.31
CA ASP A 82 -13.87 0.82 -10.31
C ASP A 82 -12.92 -0.21 -9.67
N PRO A 83 -12.94 -1.49 -10.12
CA PRO A 83 -12.03 -2.53 -9.67
C PRO A 83 -10.54 -2.16 -9.83
N ASN A 84 -10.18 -1.40 -10.87
CA ASN A 84 -8.79 -1.00 -11.12
C ASN A 84 -8.34 0.01 -10.07
N ASN A 85 -9.17 1.02 -9.78
CA ASN A 85 -8.92 1.97 -8.70
C ASN A 85 -8.78 1.25 -7.36
N HIS A 86 -9.62 0.24 -7.09
CA HIS A 86 -9.51 -0.58 -5.88
C HIS A 86 -8.17 -1.33 -5.77
N ILE A 87 -7.68 -1.90 -6.88
CA ILE A 87 -6.36 -2.55 -6.93
C ILE A 87 -5.25 -1.53 -6.66
N GLU A 88 -5.30 -0.34 -7.26
CA GLU A 88 -4.31 0.73 -7.06
C GLU A 88 -4.27 1.20 -5.60
N ILE A 89 -5.43 1.40 -4.97
CA ILE A 89 -5.52 1.76 -3.53
C ILE A 89 -4.86 0.69 -2.66
N LEU A 90 -5.17 -0.59 -2.92
CA LEU A 90 -4.60 -1.71 -2.16
C LEU A 90 -3.10 -1.88 -2.41
N GLY A 91 -2.63 -1.65 -3.64
CA GLY A 91 -1.21 -1.65 -4.01
C GLY A 91 -0.44 -0.55 -3.27
N ALA A 92 -0.95 0.69 -3.28
CA ALA A 92 -0.39 1.80 -2.51
C ALA A 92 -0.35 1.49 -1.01
N LEU A 93 -1.43 0.94 -0.45
CA LEU A 93 -1.50 0.56 0.96
C LEU A 93 -0.46 -0.50 1.33
N ARG A 94 -0.28 -1.52 0.46
CA ARG A 94 0.74 -2.57 0.64
C ARG A 94 2.15 -1.98 0.62
N ALA A 95 2.45 -1.09 -0.33
CA ALA A 95 3.76 -0.46 -0.44
C ALA A 95 4.08 0.45 0.76
N GLU A 96 3.13 1.26 1.23
CA GLU A 96 3.35 2.14 2.39
C GLU A 96 3.53 1.35 3.69
N ARG A 97 2.83 0.22 3.87
CA ARG A 97 3.04 -0.69 5.00
C ARG A 97 4.43 -1.32 4.99
N ALA A 98 4.91 -1.75 3.81
CA ALA A 98 6.25 -2.28 3.66
C ALA A 98 7.30 -1.21 4.02
N ARG A 99 7.14 0.02 3.54
CA ARG A 99 8.01 1.16 3.89
C ARG A 99 8.05 1.39 5.41
N LEU A 100 6.89 1.42 6.06
CA LEU A 100 6.82 1.60 7.52
C LEU A 100 7.56 0.48 8.27
N ALA A 101 7.42 -0.77 7.83
CA ALA A 101 8.13 -1.90 8.44
C ALA A 101 9.65 -1.72 8.33
N THR A 102 10.16 -1.33 7.16
CA THR A 102 11.58 -1.01 6.96
C THR A 102 12.05 0.13 7.85
N GLN A 103 11.27 1.21 7.97
CA GLN A 103 11.61 2.34 8.86
C GLN A 103 11.71 1.93 10.33
N MET A 104 10.81 1.06 10.79
CA MET A 104 10.83 0.55 12.16
C MET A 104 12.01 -0.41 12.40
N GLN A 105 12.41 -1.19 11.40
CA GLN A 105 13.61 -2.03 11.46
C GLN A 105 14.89 -1.19 11.54
N SER A 106 15.02 -0.16 10.70
CA SER A 106 16.18 0.75 10.76
C SER A 106 16.26 1.53 12.08
N ALA A 107 15.13 1.82 12.74
CA ALA A 107 15.11 2.47 14.05
C ALA A 107 15.46 1.53 15.22
N SER A 108 15.38 0.21 15.02
CA SER A 108 15.63 -0.81 16.06
C SER A 108 17.02 -1.45 15.96
N ASP A 109 17.80 -1.13 14.93
CA ASP A 109 19.19 -1.59 14.78
C ASP A 109 20.19 -0.49 15.25
N PRO A 110 20.70 -0.55 16.49
CA PRO A 110 21.60 0.47 17.03
C PRO A 110 23.03 0.42 16.46
N SER A 111 23.35 -0.55 15.59
CA SER A 111 24.72 -0.77 15.09
C SER A 111 25.21 0.25 14.04
N ILE A 112 24.31 1.05 13.46
CA ILE A 112 24.64 2.09 12.45
C ILE A 112 25.10 3.43 13.09
N GLY A 113 24.92 3.62 14.41
CA GLY A 113 25.13 4.90 15.08
C GLY A 113 26.51 5.17 15.72
N ALA A 114 27.47 4.24 15.67
CA ALA A 114 28.71 4.33 16.46
C ALA A 114 29.99 4.70 15.69
N ALA A 115 29.91 5.18 14.45
CA ALA A 115 31.08 5.53 13.63
C ALA A 115 31.04 6.98 13.12
N GLY A 116 31.22 7.95 14.02
CA GLY A 116 31.24 9.37 13.62
C GLY A 116 31.68 10.32 14.72
N GLY A 117 32.66 9.94 15.55
CA GLY A 117 33.09 10.75 16.69
C GLY A 117 34.56 10.59 17.03
N LYS A 118 35.45 11.09 16.17
CA LYS A 118 36.76 11.60 16.61
C LYS A 118 37.05 12.90 15.85
N SER A 119 36.69 14.00 16.51
CA SER A 119 37.18 15.33 16.24
C SER A 119 38.71 15.32 16.38
N GLY A 120 39.41 15.51 15.28
CA GLY A 120 40.85 15.75 15.25
C GLY A 120 41.10 17.25 15.16
N ILE A 121 41.02 17.95 16.29
CA ILE A 121 41.66 19.26 16.46
C ILE A 121 42.91 19.02 17.29
N SER A 122 44.08 19.23 16.69
CA SER A 122 45.38 19.46 17.33
C SER A 122 46.22 20.20 16.29
N THR A 123 46.30 21.53 16.43
CA THR A 123 47.45 22.30 16.93
C THR A 123 48.41 22.67 15.81
#